data_AF-A0A662T5T1-F1
#
_entry.id   AF-A0A662T5T1-F1
#
_cell.length_a   1.000
_cell.length_b   1.000
_cell.length_c   1.000
_cell.angle_alpha   90.00
_cell.angle_beta   90.00
_cell.angle_gamma   90.00
#
_symmetry.space_group_name_H-M   'P 1'
#
loop_
_entity.id
_entity.type
_entity.pdbx_description
1 polymer ?
#
loop_
_entity_poly.entity_id
_entity_poly.type
_entity_poly.pdbx_seq_one_letter_code
_entity_poly.pdbx_strand_id
1 'polypeptide(L)'
;MEKYKIVALIGIILLLYAGYSYYTTPTITLLPQDSYLNDIAKAQSIALDSGNFSAVQGLAHLTITPDNYIFNGTLVIITDDPQATIKLYSDIPLTLVDGGTGNVTFVLPIMKDPLSMDIIFTFSNTTITHQVTFQVNSDSVSNSTTVYANP
;
A
#
# COMPACT_ATOMS: atom_id res chain seq x y z
N MET A 1 -69.67 23.17 -13.42
CA MET A 1 -69.00 21.98 -12.87
C MET A 1 -68.41 22.38 -11.53
N GLU A 2 -68.82 21.77 -10.42
CA GLU A 2 -68.44 22.21 -9.05
C GLU A 2 -66.93 22.09 -8.82
N LYS A 3 -66.30 23.10 -8.19
CA LYS A 3 -64.84 23.21 -8.00
C LYS A 3 -64.19 21.94 -7.43
N TYR A 4 -64.91 21.21 -6.60
CA TYR A 4 -64.47 19.94 -6.01
C TYR A 4 -64.24 18.82 -7.04
N LYS A 5 -65.00 18.79 -8.14
CA LYS A 5 -64.85 17.80 -9.21
C LYS A 5 -63.56 18.02 -10.02
N ILE A 6 -63.14 19.27 -10.17
CA ILE A 6 -61.89 19.64 -10.86
C ILE A 6 -60.68 19.23 -10.00
N VAL A 7 -60.74 19.47 -8.69
CA VAL A 7 -59.68 19.07 -7.75
C VAL A 7 -59.55 17.54 -7.70
N ALA A 8 -60.67 16.81 -7.68
CA ALA A 8 -60.65 15.34 -7.73
C ALA A 8 -60.03 14.82 -9.03
N LEU A 9 -60.34 15.44 -10.18
CA LEU A 9 -59.77 15.06 -11.47
C LEU A 9 -58.25 15.27 -11.51
N ILE A 10 -57.75 16.40 -11.00
CA ILE A 10 -56.31 16.68 -10.92
C ILE A 10 -55.61 15.65 -10.01
N GLY A 11 -56.22 15.30 -8.87
CA GLY A 11 -55.70 14.28 -7.97
C GLY A 11 -55.56 12.90 -8.64
N ILE A 12 -56.55 12.50 -9.44
CA ILE A 12 -56.52 11.24 -10.18
C ILE A 12 -55.42 11.25 -11.25
N ILE A 13 -55.26 12.36 -11.98
CA ILE A 13 -54.21 12.48 -13.01
C ILE A 13 -52.82 12.40 -12.38
N LEU A 14 -52.60 13.05 -11.24
CA LEU A 14 -51.32 12.99 -10.52
C LEU A 14 -51.01 11.59 -9.99
N LEU A 15 -52.02 10.87 -9.48
CA LEU A 15 -51.86 9.49 -9.04
C LEU A 15 -51.50 8.54 -10.19
N LEU A 16 -52.17 8.68 -11.34
CA LEU A 16 -51.86 7.90 -12.53
C LEU A 16 -50.45 8.20 -13.05
N TYR A 17 -50.05 9.47 -13.06
CA TYR A 17 -48.69 9.86 -13.45
C TYR A 17 -47.64 9.29 -12.49
N ALA A 18 -47.86 9.38 -11.17
CA ALA A 18 -46.93 8.81 -10.18
C ALA A 18 -46.79 7.29 -10.30
N GLY A 19 -47.89 6.57 -10.52
CA GLY A 19 -47.87 5.13 -10.78
C GLY A 19 -47.14 4.77 -12.07
N TYR A 20 -47.37 5.53 -13.15
CA TYR A 20 -46.67 5.36 -14.42
C TYR A 20 -45.17 5.64 -14.30
N SER A 21 -44.79 6.75 -13.66
CA SER A 21 -43.39 7.08 -13.41
C SER A 21 -42.70 6.03 -12.56
N TYR A 22 -43.35 5.49 -11.52
CA TYR A 22 -42.77 4.41 -10.73
C TYR A 22 -42.54 3.13 -11.55
N TYR A 23 -43.51 2.73 -12.37
CA TYR A 23 -43.41 1.53 -13.20
C TYR A 23 -42.40 1.66 -14.35
N THR A 24 -42.21 2.87 -14.86
CA THR A 24 -41.29 3.18 -15.97
C THR A 24 -39.94 3.70 -15.51
N THR A 25 -39.73 3.90 -14.21
CA THR A 25 -38.42 4.30 -13.68
C THR A 25 -37.45 3.14 -13.96
N PRO A 26 -36.45 3.32 -14.83
CA PRO A 26 -35.49 2.27 -15.11
C PRO A 26 -34.75 1.93 -13.83
N THR A 27 -34.76 0.66 -13.45
CA THR A 27 -34.00 0.17 -12.31
C THR A 27 -32.53 0.23 -12.70
N ILE A 28 -31.81 1.23 -12.20
CA ILE A 28 -30.36 1.33 -12.40
C ILE A 28 -29.74 0.18 -11.61
N THR A 29 -29.40 -0.90 -12.32
CA THR A 29 -28.61 -1.98 -11.75
C THR A 29 -27.17 -1.56 -11.92
N LEU A 30 -26.56 -1.03 -10.86
CA LEU A 30 -25.12 -0.82 -10.82
C LEU A 30 -24.48 -2.20 -10.82
N LEU A 31 -24.04 -2.66 -12.00
CA LEU A 31 -23.19 -3.83 -12.09
C LEU A 31 -21.94 -3.53 -11.25
N PRO A 32 -21.59 -4.37 -10.25
CA PRO A 32 -20.31 -4.24 -9.60
C PRO A 32 -19.25 -4.39 -10.70
N GLN A 33 -18.51 -3.31 -10.95
CA GLN A 33 -17.33 -3.40 -11.77
C GLN A 33 -16.27 -4.07 -10.92
N ASP A 34 -16.15 -5.38 -11.03
CA ASP A 34 -15.05 -6.11 -10.40
C ASP A 34 -13.74 -5.57 -10.97
N SER A 35 -12.92 -5.00 -10.09
CA SER A 35 -11.59 -4.53 -10.47
C SER A 35 -10.76 -5.74 -10.84
N TYR A 36 -10.04 -5.68 -11.96
CA TYR A 36 -9.06 -6.71 -12.35
C TYR A 36 -8.02 -6.99 -11.25
N LEU A 37 -7.88 -6.12 -10.25
CA LEU A 37 -7.02 -6.32 -9.07
C LEU A 37 -7.58 -7.32 -8.05
N ASN A 38 -8.90 -7.57 -8.03
CA ASN A 38 -9.53 -8.47 -7.06
C ASN A 38 -9.23 -9.95 -7.35
N ASP A 39 -8.96 -10.30 -8.61
CA ASP A 39 -8.66 -11.67 -9.05
C ASP A 39 -7.16 -12.00 -9.04
N ILE A 40 -6.31 -11.03 -8.70
CA ILE A 40 -4.86 -11.25 -8.65
C ILE A 40 -4.51 -11.97 -7.35
N ALA A 41 -3.82 -13.10 -7.50
CA ALA A 41 -3.33 -13.86 -6.37
C ALA A 41 -2.29 -13.06 -5.55
N LYS A 42 -2.60 -12.83 -4.28
CA LYS A 42 -1.73 -12.12 -3.34
C LYS A 42 -0.58 -13.01 -2.87
N ALA A 43 0.57 -12.40 -2.59
CA ALA A 43 1.73 -13.09 -2.04
C ALA A 43 1.39 -13.79 -0.73
N GLN A 44 1.82 -15.04 -0.58
CA GLN A 44 1.71 -15.83 0.66
C GLN A 44 3.05 -15.92 1.38
N SER A 45 4.15 -15.65 0.66
CA SER A 45 5.51 -15.60 1.19
C SER A 45 6.31 -14.49 0.53
N ILE A 46 7.21 -13.89 1.30
CA ILE A 46 8.17 -12.88 0.82
C ILE A 46 9.53 -13.28 1.35
N ALA A 47 10.49 -13.50 0.47
CA ALA A 47 11.89 -13.67 0.84
C ALA A 47 12.57 -12.30 0.90
N LEU A 48 13.35 -12.08 1.97
CA LEU A 48 14.16 -10.89 2.15
C LEU A 48 15.61 -11.33 2.26
N ASP A 49 16.45 -10.87 1.35
CA ASP A 49 17.87 -11.15 1.35
C ASP A 49 18.67 -9.87 1.49
N SER A 50 19.54 -9.83 2.50
CA SER A 50 20.44 -8.73 2.76
C SER A 50 21.65 -9.21 3.53
N GLY A 51 22.80 -8.61 3.27
CA GLY A 51 24.06 -8.92 3.92
C GLY A 51 24.42 -7.94 5.02
N ASN A 52 25.26 -8.39 5.95
CA ASN A 52 25.97 -7.48 6.84
C ASN A 52 26.84 -6.51 6.02
N PHE A 53 27.03 -5.31 6.54
CA PHE A 53 27.75 -4.24 5.85
C PHE A 53 28.63 -3.44 6.82
N SER A 54 29.34 -2.43 6.31
CA SER A 54 30.19 -1.56 7.14
C SER A 54 29.39 -0.35 7.62
N ALA A 55 29.47 -0.01 8.90
CA ALA A 55 28.92 1.22 9.46
C ALA A 55 29.68 2.47 8.98
N VAL A 56 30.94 2.32 8.57
CA VAL A 56 31.76 3.42 8.03
C VAL A 56 31.34 3.78 6.60
N GLN A 57 31.12 2.79 5.74
CA GLN A 57 30.69 3.02 4.35
C GLN A 57 29.17 3.10 4.21
N GLY A 58 28.44 2.42 5.09
CA GLY A 58 26.99 2.51 5.24
C GLY A 58 26.15 1.89 4.12
N LEU A 59 26.76 1.21 3.13
CA LEU A 59 26.02 0.66 1.99
C LEU A 59 25.49 -0.73 2.28
N ALA A 60 24.16 -0.87 2.32
CA ALA A 60 23.46 -2.15 2.40
C ALA A 60 22.71 -2.43 1.09
N HIS A 61 22.69 -3.70 0.69
CA HIS A 61 21.87 -4.17 -0.42
C HIS A 61 20.72 -5.02 0.13
N LEU A 62 19.50 -4.78 -0.36
CA LEU A 62 18.31 -5.54 0.00
C LEU A 62 17.60 -6.01 -1.27
N THR A 63 17.27 -7.29 -1.31
CA THR A 63 16.40 -7.87 -2.34
C THR A 63 15.13 -8.43 -1.71
N ILE A 64 13.98 -8.02 -2.24
CA ILE A 64 12.64 -8.45 -1.84
C ILE A 64 12.08 -9.33 -2.96
N THR A 65 11.85 -10.61 -2.68
CA THR A 65 11.31 -11.56 -3.66
C THR A 65 10.00 -12.15 -3.14
N PRO A 66 8.84 -11.70 -3.64
CA PRO A 66 7.58 -12.32 -3.29
C PRO A 66 7.28 -13.55 -4.16
N ASP A 67 6.49 -14.49 -3.63
CA ASP A 67 5.99 -15.63 -4.43
C ASP A 67 4.87 -15.24 -5.41
N ASN A 68 4.20 -14.11 -5.15
CA ASN A 68 3.16 -13.53 -5.98
C ASN A 68 3.04 -12.02 -5.77
N TYR A 69 1.91 -11.40 -6.10
CA TYR A 69 1.77 -9.94 -5.99
C TYR A 69 1.72 -9.46 -4.54
N ILE A 70 2.59 -8.52 -4.20
CA ILE A 70 2.49 -7.70 -2.98
C ILE A 70 1.42 -6.63 -3.20
N PHE A 71 0.46 -6.53 -2.28
CA PHE A 71 -0.58 -5.49 -2.26
C PHE A 71 -0.48 -4.64 -1.01
N ASN A 72 -0.64 -3.32 -1.15
CA ASN A 72 -0.53 -2.33 -0.07
C ASN A 72 0.72 -2.57 0.79
N GLY A 73 1.83 -2.90 0.12
CA GLY A 73 3.07 -3.26 0.79
C GLY A 73 3.73 -2.04 1.42
N THR A 74 4.36 -2.24 2.56
CA THR A 74 5.24 -1.26 3.20
C THR A 74 6.56 -1.91 3.54
N LEU A 75 7.65 -1.20 3.27
CA LEU A 75 8.98 -1.52 3.75
C LEU A 75 9.29 -0.60 4.93
N VAL A 76 9.50 -1.18 6.10
CA VAL A 76 9.95 -0.50 7.30
C VAL A 76 11.41 -0.86 7.55
N ILE A 77 12.25 0.15 7.68
CA ILE A 77 13.66 0.00 8.03
C ILE A 77 13.84 0.57 9.44
N ILE A 78 14.36 -0.27 10.33
CA ILE A 78 14.53 0.05 11.74
C ILE A 78 16.02 -0.08 12.07
N THR A 79 16.57 0.90 12.77
CA THR A 79 17.94 0.87 13.26
C THR A 79 17.99 1.24 14.74
N ASP A 80 19.05 0.83 15.43
CA ASP A 80 19.28 1.16 16.83
C ASP A 80 19.86 2.59 17.03
N ASP A 81 20.39 3.20 15.98
CA ASP A 81 20.88 4.58 15.99
C ASP A 81 19.79 5.59 15.57
N PRO A 82 19.17 6.32 16.51
CA PRO A 82 18.09 7.25 16.20
C PRO A 82 18.53 8.46 15.37
N GLN A 83 19.84 8.68 15.20
CA GLN A 83 20.40 9.76 14.39
C GLN A 83 20.93 9.29 13.03
N ALA A 84 20.85 7.99 12.74
CA ALA A 84 21.32 7.46 11.47
C ALA A 84 20.46 8.00 10.32
N THR A 85 21.10 8.63 9.32
CA THR A 85 20.37 9.06 8.11
C THR A 85 20.22 7.87 7.18
N ILE A 86 19.03 7.69 6.59
CA ILE A 86 18.75 6.58 5.67
C ILE A 86 18.33 7.14 4.32
N LYS A 87 19.05 6.74 3.26
CA LYS A 87 18.71 7.06 1.87
C LYS A 87 18.58 5.77 1.08
N LEU A 88 17.52 5.67 0.28
CA LEU A 88 17.19 4.46 -0.47
C LEU A 88 17.20 4.76 -1.97
N TYR A 89 17.76 3.82 -2.73
CA TYR A 89 17.79 3.82 -4.19
C TYR A 89 17.27 2.48 -4.68
N SER A 90 16.16 2.49 -5.41
CA SER A 90 15.50 1.31 -5.93
C SER A 90 15.36 1.40 -7.45
N ASP A 91 15.27 0.24 -8.09
CA ASP A 91 14.99 0.11 -9.53
C ASP A 91 13.59 0.61 -9.92
N ILE A 92 12.61 0.49 -9.01
CA ILE A 92 11.26 1.05 -9.14
C ILE A 92 11.06 2.21 -8.16
N PRO A 93 10.25 3.22 -8.50
CA PRO A 93 9.99 4.35 -7.59
C PRO A 93 9.23 3.89 -6.35
N LEU A 94 9.78 4.17 -5.17
CA LEU A 94 9.12 3.98 -3.87
C LEU A 94 8.68 5.32 -3.28
N THR A 95 7.56 5.31 -2.57
CA THR A 95 7.03 6.52 -1.92
C THR A 95 7.41 6.52 -0.44
N LEU A 96 8.14 7.53 0.00
CA LEU A 96 8.41 7.75 1.43
C LEU A 96 7.12 8.15 2.14
N VAL A 97 6.77 7.41 3.20
CA VAL A 97 5.61 7.72 4.06
C VAL A 97 6.06 8.55 5.26
N ASP A 98 7.12 8.08 5.92
CA ASP A 98 7.59 8.64 7.18
C ASP A 98 9.08 8.32 7.40
N GLY A 99 9.77 9.21 8.12
CA GLY A 99 11.15 9.03 8.55
C GLY A 99 12.21 9.68 7.65
N GLY A 100 13.42 9.10 7.69
CA GLY A 100 14.64 9.62 7.05
C GLY A 100 15.82 9.78 8.01
N THR A 101 15.55 9.72 9.31
CA THR A 101 16.53 9.62 10.39
C THR A 101 16.05 8.59 11.42
N GLY A 102 16.93 7.69 11.84
CA GLY A 102 16.57 6.56 12.69
C GLY A 102 15.78 5.53 11.91
N ASN A 103 14.45 5.62 11.92
CA ASN A 103 13.60 4.68 11.20
C ASN A 103 13.03 5.31 9.93
N VAL A 104 12.68 4.48 8.95
CA VAL A 104 12.04 4.96 7.72
C VAL A 104 11.03 3.96 7.19
N THR A 105 9.92 4.46 6.65
CA THR A 105 8.85 3.65 6.06
C THR A 105 8.57 4.08 4.63
N PHE A 106 8.59 3.13 3.70
CA PHE A 106 8.27 3.31 2.29
C PHE A 106 7.04 2.50 1.90
N VAL A 107 6.21 3.02 0.99
CA VAL A 107 5.18 2.24 0.30
C VAL A 107 5.83 1.48 -0.85
N LEU A 108 5.58 0.18 -0.90
CA LEU A 108 5.89 -0.66 -2.05
C LEU A 108 4.73 -0.59 -3.05
N PRO A 109 4.99 -0.35 -4.35
CA PRO A 109 3.96 -0.46 -5.37
C PRO A 109 3.45 -1.91 -5.46
N ILE A 110 2.36 -2.11 -6.19
CA ILE A 110 1.92 -3.47 -6.51
C ILE A 110 3.00 -4.11 -7.40
N MET A 111 3.64 -5.15 -6.89
CA MET A 111 4.79 -5.78 -7.53
C MET A 111 4.75 -7.30 -7.38
N LYS A 112 5.23 -8.01 -8.39
CA LYS A 112 5.41 -9.47 -8.39
C LYS A 112 6.86 -9.86 -8.64
N ASP A 113 7.56 -9.10 -9.48
CA ASP A 113 8.95 -9.35 -9.79
C ASP A 113 9.83 -8.96 -8.58
N PRO A 114 11.03 -9.55 -8.43
CA PRO A 114 11.96 -9.16 -7.39
C PRO A 114 12.30 -7.68 -7.47
N LEU A 115 12.38 -7.04 -6.30
CA LEU A 115 12.78 -5.64 -6.14
C LEU A 115 14.15 -5.61 -5.46
N SER A 116 15.14 -5.02 -6.15
CA SER A 116 16.47 -4.81 -5.60
C SER A 116 16.69 -3.33 -5.29
N MET A 117 17.30 -3.06 -4.14
CA MET A 117 17.58 -1.70 -3.70
C MET A 117 18.89 -1.59 -2.94
N ASP A 118 19.51 -0.43 -3.10
CA ASP A 118 20.68 -0.01 -2.36
C ASP A 118 20.28 1.04 -1.33
N ILE A 119 20.71 0.83 -0.09
CA ILE A 119 20.34 1.65 1.05
C ILE A 119 21.63 2.18 1.67
N ILE A 120 21.75 3.50 1.73
CA ILE A 120 22.88 4.20 2.33
C ILE A 120 22.47 4.65 3.73
N PHE A 121 23.17 4.13 4.72
CA PHE A 121 23.12 4.54 6.10
C PHE A 121 24.25 5.52 6.40
N THR A 122 23.98 6.54 7.20
CA THR A 122 25.02 7.39 7.79
C THR A 122 24.85 7.36 9.30
N PHE A 123 25.56 6.45 9.95
CA PHE A 123 25.54 6.28 11.40
C PHE A 123 26.28 7.41 12.11
N SER A 124 25.82 7.76 13.29
CA SER A 124 26.47 8.74 14.17
C SER A 124 27.71 8.16 14.86
N ASN A 125 27.74 6.85 15.13
CA ASN A 125 28.85 6.17 15.78
C ASN A 125 29.35 4.97 14.96
N THR A 126 30.39 5.15 14.17
CA THR A 126 30.91 4.07 13.32
C THR A 126 31.84 3.07 14.04
N THR A 127 31.97 3.17 15.37
CA THR A 127 32.92 2.32 16.16
C THR A 127 32.26 1.10 16.81
N ILE A 128 30.94 0.99 16.73
CA ILE A 128 30.17 -0.12 17.28
C ILE A 128 29.40 -0.85 16.17
N THR A 129 28.97 -2.08 16.45
CA THR A 129 28.05 -2.79 15.57
C THR A 129 26.63 -2.26 15.78
N HIS A 130 25.97 -1.87 14.69
CA HIS A 130 24.57 -1.45 14.67
C HIS A 130 23.66 -2.55 14.14
N GLN A 131 22.49 -2.70 14.74
CA GLN A 131 21.45 -3.60 14.24
C GLN A 131 20.53 -2.86 13.26
N VAL A 132 20.35 -3.42 12.07
CA VAL A 132 19.38 -2.92 11.08
C VAL A 132 18.39 -4.02 10.74
N THR A 133 17.10 -3.73 10.86
CA THR A 133 16.02 -4.65 10.53
C THR A 133 15.22 -4.11 9.35
N PHE A 134 15.08 -4.93 8.32
CA PHE A 134 14.21 -4.70 7.19
C PHE A 134 12.94 -5.52 7.39
N GLN A 135 11.80 -4.87 7.40
CA GLN A 135 10.50 -5.52 7.55
C GLN A 135 9.60 -5.14 6.39
N VAL A 136 9.06 -6.14 5.71
CA VAL A 136 8.03 -5.95 4.68
C VAL A 136 6.70 -6.41 5.23
N ASN A 137 5.71 -5.53 5.21
CA ASN A 137 4.33 -5.83 5.58
C ASN A 137 3.44 -5.62 4.37
N SER A 138 2.57 -6.57 4.08
CA SER A 138 1.53 -6.45 3.06
C SER A 138 0.19 -6.89 3.64
N ASP A 139 -0.89 -6.73 2.87
CA ASP A 139 -2.23 -7.15 3.30
C ASP A 139 -2.33 -8.66 3.64
N SER A 140 -1.50 -9.49 3.02
CA SER A 140 -1.60 -10.96 3.13
C SER A 140 -0.44 -11.63 3.85
N VAL A 141 0.74 -11.00 3.87
CA VAL A 141 1.95 -11.59 4.44
C VAL A 141 2.88 -10.51 4.99
N SER A 142 3.60 -10.86 6.06
CA SER A 142 4.65 -10.05 6.65
C SER A 142 5.90 -10.91 6.82
N ASN A 143 7.07 -10.34 6.54
CA ASN A 143 8.36 -10.96 6.85
C ASN A 143 9.38 -9.89 7.26
N SER A 144 10.42 -10.29 7.98
CA SER A 144 11.52 -9.43 8.35
C SER A 144 12.87 -10.16 8.30
N THR A 145 13.93 -9.40 8.09
CA THR A 145 15.30 -9.86 8.20
C THR A 145 16.13 -8.82 8.94
N THR A 146 17.09 -9.27 9.75
CA THR A 146 17.99 -8.41 10.52
C THR A 146 19.41 -8.65 10.07
N VAL A 147 20.11 -7.56 9.78
CA VAL A 147 21.54 -7.54 9.45
C VAL A 147 22.27 -6.60 10.40
N TYR A 148 23.60 -6.64 10.33
CA TYR A 148 24.48 -5.87 11.20
C TYR A 148 25.41 -4.97 10.38
N ALA A 149 25.45 -3.69 10.73
CA ALA A 149 26.46 -2.76 10.24
C ALA A 149 27.64 -2.79 11.20
N ASN A 150 28.77 -3.34 10.77
CA ASN A 150 29.96 -3.52 11.60
C ASN A 150 30.94 -2.36 11.41
N PRO A 151 31.77 -2.03 12.42
CA PRO A 151 32.79 -1.00 12.31
C PRO A 151 33.73 -1.19 11.11
#